data_AF-A0AB39CY34-F1
#
_entry.id   AF-A0AB39CY34-F1
#
_cell.length_a   1.000
_cell.length_b   1.000
_cell.length_c   1.000
_cell.angle_alpha   90.00
_cell.angle_beta   90.00
_cell.angle_gamma   90.00
#
_symmetry.space_group_name_H-M   'P 1'
#
loop_
_entity.id
_entity.type
_entity.pdbx_description
1 polymer ?
#
loop_
_entity_poly.entity_id
_entity_poly.type
_entity_poly.pdbx_seq_one_letter_code
_entity_poly.pdbx_strand_id
1 'polypeptide(L)'
;MFIGEIAVPSHEFRFALATMSLAASLAAALPAAAQEPGPSKLNLDEGRINSDPLKGLIISRTMTVMGWDFYSNFTQVWQALYPDSQATMTVIERPTAQFGSEIWITYLNQTVFHTFLSPARSRAKDQSREVVQAVRENIDIINAQRQFIQSADLGPEEM
;
A
#
# COMPACT_ATOMS: atom_id res chain seq x y z
N MET A 1 35.96 -8.64 58.32
CA MET A 1 35.30 -8.74 57.00
C MET A 1 35.45 -7.40 56.32
N PHE A 2 35.90 -7.40 55.07
CA PHE A 2 36.43 -6.28 54.29
C PHE A 2 35.50 -5.04 54.26
N ILE A 3 35.99 -3.82 54.56
CA ILE A 3 36.59 -2.75 53.70
C ILE A 3 35.76 -2.34 52.47
N GLY A 4 35.51 -1.02 52.34
CA GLY A 4 34.99 -0.32 51.16
C GLY A 4 33.96 0.78 51.54
N GLU A 5 34.28 1.95 52.11
CA GLU A 5 35.29 2.98 51.80
C GLU A 5 34.86 3.97 50.67
N ILE A 6 34.81 5.28 51.05
CA ILE A 6 35.02 6.53 50.25
C ILE A 6 33.94 6.95 49.24
N ALA A 7 33.66 8.22 48.92
CA ALA A 7 33.82 9.56 49.51
C ALA A 7 33.36 10.57 48.42
N VAL A 8 32.46 11.51 48.77
CA VAL A 8 32.48 12.97 48.41
C VAL A 8 32.39 13.29 46.88
N PRO A 9 32.32 14.53 46.31
CA PRO A 9 31.82 15.86 46.73
C PRO A 9 30.79 16.56 45.77
N SER A 10 30.19 17.63 46.32
CA SER A 10 29.84 18.98 45.83
C SER A 10 30.19 19.53 44.42
N HIS A 11 29.58 20.71 44.14
CA HIS A 11 29.97 21.84 43.24
C HIS A 11 29.42 21.72 41.77
N GLU A 12 28.76 22.68 41.08
CA GLU A 12 28.68 24.17 41.03
C GLU A 12 27.40 24.65 40.27
N PHE A 13 26.74 25.78 40.60
CA PHE A 13 26.93 27.14 40.04
C PHE A 13 26.82 27.15 38.47
N ARG A 14 25.87 27.78 37.75
CA ARG A 14 25.55 29.23 37.64
C ARG A 14 24.46 29.54 36.59
N PHE A 15 23.55 30.43 36.97
CA PHE A 15 23.14 31.70 36.32
C PHE A 15 22.82 31.80 34.81
N ALA A 16 21.71 32.53 34.61
CA ALA A 16 21.41 33.52 33.56
C ALA A 16 20.83 33.02 32.22
N LEU A 17 19.56 33.39 31.98
CA LEU A 17 19.16 34.20 30.82
C LEU A 17 17.72 34.68 31.02
N ALA A 18 17.55 35.94 31.42
CA ALA A 18 17.14 37.03 30.53
C ALA A 18 15.63 37.02 30.22
N THR A 19 14.92 37.78 31.05
CA THR A 19 13.64 38.40 30.71
C THR A 19 13.83 39.27 29.48
N MET A 20 13.10 38.99 28.41
CA MET A 20 12.94 39.93 27.29
C MET A 20 11.48 39.94 26.87
N SER A 21 10.79 40.99 27.32
CA SER A 21 9.46 41.36 26.88
C SER A 21 9.46 41.51 25.35
N LEU A 22 8.60 40.75 24.66
CA LEU A 22 8.35 40.97 23.24
C LEU A 22 7.02 41.73 23.09
N ALA A 23 7.14 42.92 22.51
CA ALA A 23 6.09 43.89 22.30
C ALA A 23 4.94 43.32 21.45
N ALA A 24 3.72 43.73 21.81
CA ALA A 24 2.52 43.51 21.03
C ALA A 24 2.59 44.28 19.70
N SER A 25 2.63 43.55 18.59
CA SER A 25 2.49 44.11 17.25
C SER A 25 1.09 43.81 16.73
N LEU A 26 0.27 44.85 16.67
CA LEU A 26 -1.04 44.87 16.01
C LEU A 26 -0.80 44.85 14.48
N ALA A 27 -0.86 43.67 13.87
CA ALA A 27 -0.83 43.53 12.41
C ALA A 27 -2.26 43.23 11.91
N ALA A 28 -2.77 44.12 11.07
CA ALA A 28 -4.09 44.03 10.46
C ALA A 28 -4.28 42.68 9.73
N ALA A 29 -5.37 41.98 10.08
CA ALA A 29 -5.80 40.77 9.40
C ALA A 29 -6.27 41.10 7.98
N LEU A 30 -5.38 40.92 7.00
CA LEU A 30 -5.79 40.68 5.63
C LEU A 30 -6.35 39.26 5.55
N PRO A 31 -7.41 38.99 4.77
CA PRO A 31 -7.77 37.62 4.50
C PRO A 31 -6.63 37.03 3.68
N ALA A 32 -5.83 36.18 4.31
CA ALA A 32 -4.98 35.24 3.59
C ALA A 32 -5.94 34.37 2.78
N ALA A 33 -6.16 34.74 1.52
CA ALA A 33 -6.72 33.84 0.54
C ALA A 33 -5.81 32.61 0.57
N ALA A 34 -6.29 31.55 1.20
CA ALA A 34 -5.67 30.24 1.15
C ALA A 34 -5.57 29.92 -0.34
N GLN A 35 -4.38 30.06 -0.89
CA GLN A 35 -4.10 29.68 -2.24
C GLN A 35 -4.23 28.16 -2.24
N GLU A 36 -5.40 27.67 -2.65
CA GLU A 36 -5.61 26.24 -2.80
C GLU A 36 -4.46 25.71 -3.65
N PRO A 37 -3.72 24.68 -3.20
CA PRO A 37 -2.73 24.06 -4.06
C PRO A 37 -3.48 23.61 -5.30
N GLY A 38 -3.29 24.34 -6.40
CA GLY A 38 -3.93 24.04 -7.67
C GLY A 38 -3.63 22.59 -8.03
N PRO A 39 -4.56 21.89 -8.69
CA PRO A 39 -4.43 20.47 -8.94
C PRO A 39 -3.06 20.22 -9.57
N SER A 40 -2.20 19.48 -8.85
CA SER A 40 -0.95 19.00 -9.41
C SER A 40 -1.36 18.11 -10.57
N LYS A 41 -1.30 18.67 -11.79
CA LYS A 41 -1.56 17.92 -13.01
C LYS A 41 -0.36 16.98 -13.14
N LEU A 42 -0.47 15.82 -12.51
CA LEU A 42 0.47 14.74 -12.73
C LEU A 42 0.44 14.47 -14.22
N ASN A 43 1.52 14.78 -14.92
CA ASN A 43 1.64 14.55 -16.35
C ASN A 43 1.83 13.04 -16.49
N LEU A 44 0.75 12.32 -16.73
CA LEU A 44 0.74 10.85 -16.82
C LEU A 44 1.47 10.33 -18.07
N ASP A 45 1.81 11.24 -19.00
CA ASP A 45 2.37 10.95 -20.32
C ASP A 45 3.71 11.69 -20.53
N GLU A 46 4.67 11.55 -19.60
CA GLU A 46 6.02 12.10 -19.78
C GLU A 46 6.90 11.25 -20.74
N GLY A 47 6.35 10.21 -21.40
CA GLY A 47 7.11 9.34 -22.30
C GLY A 47 8.27 8.60 -21.62
N ARG A 48 8.32 8.58 -20.29
CA ARG A 48 9.36 7.91 -19.50
C ARG A 48 9.10 6.41 -19.48
N ILE A 49 9.95 5.65 -20.14
CA ILE A 49 9.87 4.18 -20.27
C ILE A 49 9.78 3.48 -18.89
N ASN A 50 10.28 4.11 -17.83
CA ASN A 50 10.32 3.51 -16.49
C ASN A 50 9.13 3.87 -15.57
N SER A 51 8.29 4.84 -15.94
CA SER A 51 7.13 5.27 -15.13
C SER A 51 5.84 4.96 -15.87
N ASP A 52 5.40 3.71 -15.79
CA ASP A 52 4.05 3.33 -16.19
C ASP A 52 3.06 3.75 -15.09
N PRO A 53 2.21 4.76 -15.31
CA PRO A 53 1.27 5.24 -14.31
C PRO A 53 0.16 4.22 -13.96
N LEU A 54 0.04 3.13 -14.73
CA LEU A 54 -1.01 2.12 -14.55
C LEU A 54 -0.56 0.93 -13.68
N LYS A 55 0.64 1.00 -13.09
CA LYS A 55 1.17 -0.01 -12.16
C LYS A 55 0.49 0.06 -10.78
N GLY A 56 0.38 -1.09 -10.13
CA GLY A 56 -0.17 -1.21 -8.77
C GLY A 56 -1.69 -1.01 -8.67
N LEU A 57 -2.39 -0.99 -9.80
CA LEU A 57 -3.85 -0.81 -9.82
C LEU A 57 -4.57 -2.12 -9.51
N ILE A 58 -5.59 -2.06 -8.64
CA ILE A 58 -6.52 -3.18 -8.41
C ILE A 58 -7.87 -2.79 -9.00
N ILE A 59 -8.17 -3.34 -10.17
CA ILE A 59 -9.35 -2.99 -10.96
C ILE A 59 -10.52 -3.86 -10.54
N SER A 60 -11.67 -3.24 -10.22
CA SER A 60 -12.90 -3.97 -9.95
C SER A 60 -13.72 -4.19 -11.22
N ARG A 61 -14.13 -5.43 -11.45
CA ARG A 61 -15.18 -5.86 -12.38
C ARG A 61 -16.23 -6.68 -11.62
N THR A 62 -16.68 -6.13 -10.49
CA THR A 62 -17.75 -6.70 -9.65
C THR A 62 -19.09 -6.03 -9.96
N MET A 63 -20.18 -6.79 -9.88
CA MET A 63 -21.54 -6.31 -10.15
C MET A 63 -22.50 -6.48 -8.96
N THR A 64 -22.24 -7.40 -8.04
CA THR A 64 -23.09 -7.60 -6.86
C THR A 64 -22.51 -6.93 -5.62
N VAL A 65 -23.34 -6.77 -4.58
CA VAL A 65 -22.89 -6.30 -3.26
C VAL A 65 -21.84 -7.24 -2.67
N MET A 66 -22.03 -8.55 -2.82
CA MET A 66 -21.10 -9.55 -2.29
C MET A 66 -19.73 -9.49 -2.99
N GLY A 67 -19.72 -9.32 -4.31
CA GLY A 67 -18.49 -9.12 -5.07
C GLY A 67 -17.78 -7.82 -4.71
N TRP A 68 -18.54 -6.73 -4.56
CA TRP A 68 -17.98 -5.44 -4.13
C TRP A 68 -17.35 -5.52 -2.73
N ASP A 69 -18.02 -6.17 -1.78
CA ASP A 69 -17.49 -6.37 -0.43
C ASP A 69 -16.20 -7.19 -0.45
N PHE A 70 -16.15 -8.26 -1.26
CA PHE A 70 -14.93 -9.04 -1.46
C PHE A 70 -13.79 -8.17 -2.01
N TYR A 71 -14.05 -7.42 -3.10
CA TYR A 71 -13.06 -6.53 -3.71
C TYR A 71 -12.55 -5.48 -2.72
N SER A 72 -13.46 -4.86 -1.95
CA SER A 72 -13.11 -3.83 -0.98
C SER A 72 -12.23 -4.37 0.15
N ASN A 73 -12.59 -5.52 0.73
CA ASN A 73 -11.79 -6.13 1.79
C ASN A 73 -10.43 -6.63 1.25
N PHE A 74 -10.41 -7.27 0.09
CA PHE A 74 -9.18 -7.70 -0.57
C PHE A 74 -8.23 -6.53 -0.80
N THR A 75 -8.72 -5.43 -1.37
CA THR A 75 -7.92 -4.24 -1.68
C THR A 75 -7.37 -3.59 -0.41
N GLN A 76 -8.20 -3.43 0.62
CA GLN A 76 -7.76 -2.89 1.91
C GLN A 76 -6.64 -3.73 2.54
N VAL A 77 -6.79 -5.06 2.53
CA VAL A 77 -5.79 -5.96 3.10
C VAL A 77 -4.52 -5.98 2.24
N TRP A 78 -4.64 -5.99 0.91
CA TRP A 78 -3.50 -5.93 0.00
C TRP A 78 -2.68 -4.67 0.21
N GLN A 79 -3.32 -3.51 0.25
CA GLN A 79 -2.64 -2.22 0.48
C GLN A 79 -1.99 -2.16 1.85
N ALA A 80 -2.61 -2.74 2.88
CA ALA A 80 -2.03 -2.78 4.22
C ALA A 80 -0.80 -3.70 4.32
N LEU A 81 -0.79 -4.83 3.60
CA LEU A 81 0.32 -5.79 3.64
C LEU A 81 1.43 -5.49 2.63
N TYR A 82 1.08 -4.90 1.48
CA TYR A 82 1.98 -4.68 0.34
C TYR A 82 1.81 -3.27 -0.25
N PRO A 83 2.10 -2.21 0.53
CA PRO A 83 1.90 -0.81 0.10
C PRO A 83 2.71 -0.44 -1.13
N ASP A 84 3.89 -1.04 -1.33
CA ASP A 84 4.80 -0.76 -2.44
C ASP A 84 4.57 -1.67 -3.66
N SER A 85 3.50 -2.46 -3.66
CA SER A 85 3.21 -3.40 -4.73
C SER A 85 2.87 -2.69 -6.05
N GLN A 86 3.65 -2.97 -7.09
CA GLN A 86 3.38 -2.51 -8.46
C GLN A 86 2.54 -3.50 -9.27
N ALA A 87 2.02 -4.56 -8.65
CA ALA A 87 1.23 -5.57 -9.34
C ALA A 87 -0.14 -5.02 -9.74
N THR A 88 -0.39 -4.91 -11.04
CA THR A 88 -1.71 -4.54 -11.57
C THR A 88 -2.58 -5.78 -11.72
N MET A 89 -3.72 -5.79 -11.05
CA MET A 89 -4.61 -6.94 -10.95
C MET A 89 -6.05 -6.55 -11.31
N THR A 90 -6.84 -7.52 -11.77
CA THR A 90 -8.29 -7.33 -11.95
C THR A 90 -9.07 -8.36 -11.14
N VAL A 91 -10.03 -7.90 -10.34
CA VAL A 91 -10.99 -8.74 -9.63
C VAL A 91 -12.27 -8.82 -10.46
N ILE A 92 -12.59 -10.00 -10.98
CA ILE A 92 -13.68 -10.25 -11.91
C ILE A 92 -14.75 -11.07 -11.20
N GLU A 93 -16.01 -10.65 -11.31
CA GLU A 93 -17.16 -11.40 -10.79
C GLU A 93 -18.04 -11.97 -11.91
N ARG A 94 -18.50 -13.21 -11.72
CA ARG A 94 -19.62 -13.81 -12.45
C ARG A 94 -20.71 -14.18 -11.45
N PRO A 95 -21.85 -13.48 -11.47
CA PRO A 95 -23.01 -13.88 -10.67
C PRO A 95 -23.56 -15.22 -11.17
N THR A 96 -23.81 -16.15 -10.25
CA THR A 96 -24.39 -17.48 -10.54
C THR A 96 -25.57 -17.76 -9.62
N ALA A 97 -26.62 -18.40 -10.14
CA ALA A 97 -27.80 -18.73 -9.34
C ALA A 97 -27.53 -19.88 -8.35
N GLN A 98 -26.61 -20.80 -8.68
CA GLN A 98 -26.39 -22.03 -7.92
C GLN A 98 -25.47 -21.84 -6.71
N PHE A 99 -24.42 -21.03 -6.85
CA PHE A 99 -23.36 -20.91 -5.83
C PHE A 99 -23.19 -19.50 -5.27
N GLY A 100 -23.93 -18.52 -5.78
CA GLY A 100 -23.73 -17.10 -5.48
C GLY A 100 -22.76 -16.46 -6.47
N SER A 101 -21.74 -15.76 -5.99
CA SER A 101 -20.82 -15.03 -6.85
C SER A 101 -19.52 -15.78 -7.06
N GLU A 102 -19.12 -16.01 -8.29
CA GLU A 102 -17.84 -16.59 -8.64
C GLU A 102 -16.83 -15.47 -8.91
N ILE A 103 -15.64 -15.56 -8.30
CA ILE A 103 -14.62 -14.53 -8.35
C ILE A 103 -13.33 -15.08 -8.95
N TRP A 104 -12.75 -14.34 -9.88
CA TRP A 104 -11.39 -14.53 -10.36
C TRP A 104 -10.54 -13.30 -10.07
N ILE A 105 -9.28 -13.53 -9.74
CA ILE A 105 -8.27 -12.48 -9.69
C ILE A 105 -7.27 -12.78 -10.80
N THR A 106 -7.02 -11.80 -11.65
CA THR A 106 -6.08 -11.94 -12.76
C THR A 106 -4.89 -11.00 -12.59
N TYR A 107 -3.71 -11.49 -12.98
CA TYR A 107 -2.47 -10.76 -13.08
C TYR A 107 -1.85 -11.09 -14.45
N LEU A 108 -1.52 -10.06 -15.25
CA LEU A 108 -0.98 -10.23 -16.61
C LEU A 108 -1.82 -11.16 -17.50
N ASN A 109 -3.14 -10.97 -17.46
CA ASN A 109 -4.12 -11.76 -18.21
C ASN A 109 -4.16 -13.25 -17.83
N GLN A 110 -3.54 -13.65 -16.72
CA GLN A 110 -3.60 -15.01 -16.18
C GLN A 110 -4.35 -15.02 -14.85
N THR A 111 -5.18 -16.04 -14.62
CA THR A 111 -5.89 -16.21 -13.35
C THR A 111 -4.91 -16.68 -12.27
N VAL A 112 -4.77 -15.88 -11.21
CA VAL A 112 -3.92 -16.19 -10.06
C VAL A 112 -4.71 -16.69 -8.86
N PHE A 113 -6.02 -16.46 -8.83
CA PHE A 113 -6.88 -16.95 -7.77
C PHE A 113 -8.33 -17.10 -8.27
N HIS A 114 -9.05 -18.07 -7.71
CA HIS A 114 -10.45 -18.33 -8.03
C HIS A 114 -11.19 -18.85 -6.80
N THR A 115 -12.41 -18.37 -6.58
CA THR A 115 -13.27 -18.86 -5.49
C THR A 115 -14.76 -18.62 -5.75
N PHE A 116 -15.60 -19.36 -5.02
CA PHE A 116 -17.04 -19.14 -4.95
C PHE A 116 -17.43 -18.48 -3.63
N LEU A 117 -18.13 -17.36 -3.73
CA LEU A 117 -18.72 -16.61 -2.64
C LEU A 117 -20.17 -17.07 -2.44
N SER A 118 -20.39 -17.86 -1.39
CA SER A 118 -21.72 -18.32 -1.00
C SER A 118 -22.45 -17.25 -0.15
N PRO A 119 -23.73 -16.94 -0.43
CA PRO A 119 -24.51 -15.96 0.34
C PRO A 119 -24.57 -16.24 1.84
N ALA A 120 -24.45 -17.52 2.23
CA ALA A 120 -24.50 -17.95 3.63
C ALA A 120 -23.21 -17.67 4.42
N ARG A 121 -22.10 -17.36 3.74
CA ARG A 121 -20.78 -17.16 4.35
C ARG A 121 -20.38 -15.68 4.31
N SER A 122 -21.15 -14.81 4.98
CA SER A 122 -20.84 -13.37 5.10
C SER A 122 -19.53 -13.03 5.86
N ARG A 123 -18.69 -14.03 6.21
CA ARG A 123 -17.41 -13.87 6.91
C ARG A 123 -16.24 -13.56 5.98
N ALA A 124 -16.45 -12.70 4.98
CA ALA A 124 -15.42 -12.33 4.00
C ALA A 124 -14.14 -11.73 4.64
N LYS A 125 -14.25 -11.11 5.82
CA LYS A 125 -13.12 -10.44 6.49
C LYS A 125 -12.01 -11.40 6.92
N ASP A 126 -12.34 -12.53 7.53
CA ASP A 126 -11.31 -13.47 8.03
C ASP A 126 -10.61 -14.21 6.89
N GLN A 127 -11.32 -14.45 5.77
CA GLN A 127 -10.75 -15.09 4.58
C GLN A 127 -9.90 -14.15 3.73
N SER A 128 -10.05 -12.82 3.86
CA SER A 128 -9.38 -11.86 2.97
C SER A 128 -7.85 -11.89 3.10
N ARG A 129 -7.29 -12.13 4.30
CA ARG A 129 -5.83 -12.25 4.48
C ARG A 129 -5.25 -13.47 3.79
N GLU A 130 -5.90 -14.61 3.94
CA GLU A 130 -5.50 -15.87 3.30
C GLU A 130 -5.52 -15.75 1.78
N VAL A 131 -6.59 -15.16 1.23
CA VAL A 131 -6.70 -14.87 -0.21
C VAL A 131 -5.57 -13.96 -0.68
N VAL A 132 -5.27 -12.87 0.04
CA VAL A 132 -4.19 -11.94 -0.31
C VAL A 132 -2.83 -12.65 -0.32
N GLN A 133 -2.56 -13.53 0.65
CA GLN A 133 -1.33 -14.32 0.70
C GLN A 133 -1.23 -15.29 -0.47
N ALA A 134 -2.29 -16.04 -0.77
CA ALA A 134 -2.32 -16.97 -1.91
C ALA A 134 -2.10 -16.24 -3.25
N VAL A 135 -2.74 -15.08 -3.44
CA VAL A 135 -2.55 -14.25 -4.64
C VAL A 135 -1.11 -13.77 -4.73
N ARG A 136 -0.52 -13.31 -3.62
CA ARG A 136 0.86 -12.84 -3.60
C ARG A 136 1.84 -13.95 -3.99
N GLU A 137 1.68 -15.13 -3.41
CA GLU A 137 2.51 -16.29 -3.72
C GLU A 137 2.43 -16.67 -5.21
N ASN A 138 1.22 -16.73 -5.77
CA ASN A 138 1.04 -17.03 -7.19
C ASN A 138 1.66 -15.96 -8.11
N ILE A 139 1.59 -14.68 -7.73
CA ILE A 139 2.27 -13.60 -8.46
C ILE A 139 3.78 -13.76 -8.39
N ASP A 140 4.33 -14.07 -7.22
CA ASP A 140 5.78 -14.27 -7.04
C ASP A 140 6.29 -15.45 -7.88
N ILE A 141 5.53 -16.55 -7.96
CA ILE A 141 5.83 -17.69 -8.85
C ILE A 141 5.85 -17.24 -10.32
N ILE A 142 4.83 -16.50 -10.78
CA ILE A 142 4.77 -15.99 -12.16
C ILE A 142 5.94 -15.04 -12.45
N ASN A 143 6.34 -14.21 -11.50
CA ASN A 143 7.48 -13.30 -11.65
C ASN A 143 8.78 -14.10 -11.79
N ALA A 144 9.02 -15.07 -10.91
CA ALA A 144 10.21 -15.91 -10.94
C ALA A 144 10.32 -16.68 -12.27
N GLN A 145 9.22 -17.25 -12.76
CA GLN A 145 9.19 -17.95 -14.05
C GLN A 145 9.54 -17.02 -15.21
N ARG A 146 9.02 -15.79 -15.23
CA ARG A 146 9.31 -14.82 -16.30
C ARG A 146 10.76 -14.35 -16.29
N GLN A 147 11.34 -14.12 -15.10
CA GLN A 147 12.75 -13.77 -14.98
C GLN A 147 13.66 -14.91 -15.48
N PHE A 148 13.31 -16.17 -15.16
CA PHE A 148 14.05 -17.33 -15.63
C PHE A 148 14.01 -17.45 -17.17
N ILE A 149 12.82 -17.34 -17.77
CA ILE A 149 12.67 -17.42 -19.23
C ILE A 149 13.42 -16.28 -19.93
N GLN A 150 13.34 -15.05 -19.41
CA GLN A 150 14.08 -13.91 -19.96
C GLN A 150 15.60 -14.13 -19.89
N SER A 151 16.12 -14.66 -18.78
CA SER A 151 17.56 -14.94 -18.65
C SER A 151 18.06 -16.08 -19.54
N ALA A 152 17.19 -17.03 -19.90
CA ALA A 152 17.57 -18.18 -20.71
C ALA A 152 17.72 -17.84 -22.21
N ASP A 153 17.07 -16.77 -22.67
CA ASP A 153 17.12 -16.30 -24.06
C ASP A 153 18.29 -15.34 -24.31
N LEU A 154 18.80 -14.66 -23.28
CA LEU A 154 19.88 -13.68 -23.38
C LEU A 154 21.27 -14.34 -23.21
N GLY A 155 22.18 -14.06 -24.15
CA GLY A 155 23.59 -14.46 -24.05
C GLY A 155 24.39 -13.61 -23.03
N PRO A 156 25.57 -14.06 -22.55
CA PRO A 156 26.43 -13.30 -21.64
C PRO A 156 26.80 -11.88 -22.13
N GLU A 157 26.81 -11.67 -23.43
CA GLU A 157 27.06 -10.42 -24.12
C GLU A 157 25.86 -9.45 -24.18
N GLU A 158 24.66 -9.90 -23.78
CA GLU A 158 23.41 -9.11 -23.77
C GLU A 158 22.91 -8.76 -22.35
N MET A 159 23.68 -9.13 -21.32
CA MET A 159 23.44 -8.80 -19.90
C MET A 159 24.22 -7.56 -19.46
#